data_AF-A0A0N8P2U1-F1
#
_entry.id   AF-A0A0N8P2U1-F1
#
_cell.length_a   1.000
_cell.length_b   1.000
_cell.length_c   1.000
_cell.angle_alpha   90.00
_cell.angle_beta   90.00
_cell.angle_gamma   90.00
#
_symmetry.space_group_name_H-M   'P 1'
#
loop_
_entity.id
_entity.type
_entity.pdbx_description
1 polymer ?
#
loop_
_entity_poly.entity_id
_entity_poly.type
_entity_poly.pdbx_seq_one_letter_code
_entity_poly.pdbx_strand_id
1 'polypeptide(L)'
;MIKPNGYRPIFTLKVDGKPFNTARILKIEVTDAAGYESDEMTVVMDDAFPHIERPREGAKLSLYLGFAEWGAPIFIGTYIFEEWERNGFERTATLIAKAADHSKSIKEPKTRAWEGTFGHIAGTIANEHNLKLVITDDLKAHPIHYAAQTEESDQHFLTRLGRKI
;
A
#
# COMPACT_ATOMS: atom_id res chain seq x y z
N MET A 1 0.66 -12.61 37.90
CA MET A 1 0.41 -12.69 36.44
C MET A 1 0.01 -11.30 35.97
N ILE A 2 0.95 -10.55 35.40
CA ILE A 2 0.73 -9.15 34.97
C ILE A 2 -0.12 -9.21 33.70
N LYS A 3 -1.34 -8.69 33.73
CA LYS A 3 -2.11 -8.44 32.51
C LYS A 3 -1.43 -7.25 31.81
N PRO A 4 -0.81 -7.39 30.64
CA PRO A 4 -0.42 -6.20 29.90
C PRO A 4 -1.73 -5.51 29.51
N ASN A 5 -1.88 -4.22 29.86
CA ASN A 5 -2.97 -3.37 29.38
C ASN A 5 -2.79 -3.08 27.88
N GLY A 6 -2.67 -4.12 27.04
CA GLY A 6 -2.22 -4.01 25.67
C GLY A 6 -3.08 -4.83 24.73
N TYR A 7 -3.51 -4.18 23.65
CA TYR A 7 -4.06 -4.84 22.48
C TYR A 7 -3.10 -5.91 21.96
N ARG A 8 -3.61 -7.08 21.58
CA ARG A 8 -2.81 -8.19 21.08
C ARG A 8 -2.69 -8.09 19.57
N PRO A 9 -1.49 -7.77 19.02
CA PRO A 9 -1.33 -7.64 17.59
C PRO A 9 -1.56 -8.99 16.92
N ILE A 10 -2.27 -8.96 15.80
CA ILE A 10 -2.49 -10.08 14.91
C ILE A 10 -2.13 -9.65 13.50
N PHE A 11 -1.67 -10.61 12.70
CA PHE A 11 -1.35 -10.34 11.31
C PHE A 11 -1.68 -11.55 10.45
N THR A 12 -1.76 -11.31 9.16
CA THR A 12 -1.77 -12.35 8.14
C THR A 12 -0.92 -11.88 6.98
N LEU A 13 0.13 -12.64 6.69
CA LEU A 13 0.96 -12.45 5.50
C LEU A 13 0.68 -13.59 4.53
N LYS A 14 0.32 -13.24 3.30
CA LYS A 14 0.14 -14.20 2.21
C LYS A 14 1.13 -13.93 1.10
N VAL A 15 1.68 -14.98 0.50
CA VAL A 15 2.47 -14.95 -0.74
C VAL A 15 1.70 -15.70 -1.81
N ASP A 16 1.41 -15.05 -2.93
CA ASP A 16 0.60 -15.56 -4.04
C ASP A 16 -0.72 -16.22 -3.55
N GLY A 17 -1.37 -15.58 -2.59
CA GLY A 17 -2.65 -15.99 -2.02
C GLY A 17 -2.59 -17.05 -0.90
N LYS A 18 -1.41 -17.64 -0.63
CA LYS A 18 -1.23 -18.66 0.42
C LYS A 18 -0.58 -18.07 1.68
N PRO A 19 -0.97 -18.49 2.90
CA PRO A 19 -0.29 -18.06 4.12
C PRO A 19 1.22 -18.34 4.06
N PHE A 20 2.03 -17.36 4.47
CA PHE A 20 3.49 -17.47 4.41
C PHE A 20 4.09 -17.50 5.83
N ASN A 21 4.56 -18.68 6.24
CA ASN A 21 5.41 -18.93 7.42
C ASN A 21 5.11 -18.08 8.68
N THR A 22 3.83 -17.89 8.99
CA THR A 22 3.39 -16.91 9.99
C THR A 22 3.93 -17.17 11.41
N ALA A 23 4.24 -18.43 11.74
CA ALA A 23 4.78 -18.81 13.05
C ALA A 23 6.23 -18.36 13.29
N ARG A 24 6.96 -18.01 12.23
CA ARG A 24 8.40 -17.68 12.28
C ARG A 24 8.69 -16.21 12.04
N ILE A 25 7.65 -15.39 11.87
CA ILE A 25 7.79 -13.94 11.66
C ILE A 25 8.07 -13.27 13.00
N LEU A 26 9.18 -12.55 13.06
CA LEU A 26 9.67 -11.83 14.24
C LEU A 26 9.30 -10.34 14.19
N LYS A 27 9.36 -9.73 13.00
CA LYS A 27 9.05 -8.31 12.77
C LYS A 27 8.41 -8.13 11.40
N ILE A 28 7.40 -7.27 11.34
CA ILE A 28 6.89 -6.69 10.09
C ILE A 28 6.99 -5.18 10.24
N GLU A 29 7.59 -4.53 9.25
CA GLU A 29 7.68 -3.08 9.14
C GLU A 29 7.12 -2.66 7.79
N VAL A 30 6.33 -1.60 7.79
CA VAL A 30 5.82 -0.96 6.57
C VAL A 30 6.18 0.52 6.66
N THR A 31 6.83 1.01 5.63
CA THR A 31 7.26 2.40 5.51
C THR A 31 6.51 3.03 4.34
N ASP A 32 5.65 4.00 4.63
CA ASP A 32 5.01 4.85 3.62
C ASP A 32 6.02 5.91 3.16
N ALA A 33 6.31 5.93 1.86
CA ALA A 33 7.31 6.82 1.30
C ALA A 33 6.66 8.07 0.70
N ALA A 34 7.08 9.25 1.18
CA ALA A 34 6.60 10.51 0.63
C ALA A 34 7.17 10.78 -0.77
N GLY A 35 6.37 11.36 -1.67
CA GLY A 35 6.82 11.80 -3.00
C GLY A 35 6.78 10.69 -4.05
N TYR A 36 7.88 10.46 -4.77
CA TYR A 36 7.95 9.53 -5.91
C TYR A 36 8.36 8.11 -5.54
N GLU A 37 8.80 7.89 -4.30
CA GLU A 37 9.17 6.57 -3.82
C GLU A 37 7.91 5.71 -3.57
N SER A 38 8.11 4.39 -3.62
CA SER A 38 7.06 3.40 -3.37
C SER A 38 7.21 2.90 -1.93
N ASP A 39 6.08 2.60 -1.28
CA ASP A 39 6.12 2.06 0.08
C ASP A 39 6.95 0.78 0.12
N GLU A 40 7.63 0.57 1.24
CA GLU A 40 8.45 -0.61 1.48
C GLU A 40 7.86 -1.43 2.61
N MET A 41 7.92 -2.75 2.47
CA MET A 41 7.61 -3.71 3.52
C MET A 41 8.83 -4.59 3.77
N THR A 42 9.23 -4.66 5.03
CA THR A 42 10.32 -5.51 5.52
C THR A 42 9.80 -6.52 6.52
N VAL A 43 10.10 -7.80 6.30
CA VAL A 43 9.70 -8.90 7.17
C VAL A 43 10.94 -9.65 7.64
N VAL A 44 11.17 -9.64 8.95
CA VAL A 44 12.26 -10.40 9.59
C VAL A 44 11.70 -11.69 10.14
N MET A 45 12.36 -12.81 9.84
CA MET A 45 11.95 -14.15 10.25
C MET A 45 13.08 -14.90 10.92
N ASP A 46 12.73 -15.82 11.81
CA ASP A 46 13.63 -16.88 12.28
C ASP A 46 13.87 -17.86 11.12
N ASP A 47 15.12 -18.02 10.66
CA ASP A 47 15.57 -18.91 9.58
C ASP A 47 16.40 -20.11 10.09
N ALA A 48 16.17 -20.56 11.33
CA ALA A 48 16.64 -21.85 11.83
C ALA A 48 16.26 -23.04 10.92
N PHE A 49 16.97 -24.16 11.03
CA PHE A 49 16.69 -25.34 10.20
C PHE A 49 15.30 -25.95 10.51
N PRO A 50 14.51 -26.33 9.49
CA PRO A 50 14.76 -26.17 8.05
C PRO A 50 14.58 -24.71 7.59
N HIS A 51 15.45 -24.25 6.69
CA HIS A 51 15.38 -22.89 6.18
C HIS A 51 14.05 -22.55 5.52
N ILE A 52 13.61 -21.31 5.66
CA ILE A 52 12.45 -20.76 5.00
C ILE A 52 12.70 -20.69 3.49
N GLU A 53 11.72 -21.15 2.72
CA GLU A 53 11.72 -21.05 1.27
C GLU A 53 11.55 -19.59 0.85
N ARG A 54 12.50 -19.10 0.05
CA ARG A 54 12.47 -17.76 -0.54
C ARG A 54 11.32 -17.68 -1.55
N PRO A 55 10.46 -16.65 -1.51
CA PRO A 55 9.47 -16.42 -2.56
C PRO A 55 10.11 -16.23 -3.94
N ARG A 56 9.37 -16.58 -5.00
CA ARG A 56 9.81 -16.27 -6.37
C ARG A 56 9.91 -14.76 -6.59
N GLU A 57 10.81 -14.33 -7.46
CA GLU A 57 10.87 -12.94 -7.93
C GLU A 57 9.50 -12.50 -8.47
N GLY A 58 9.08 -11.29 -8.07
CA GLY A 58 7.79 -10.75 -8.46
C GLY A 58 6.57 -11.41 -7.78
N ALA A 59 6.76 -12.24 -6.75
CA ALA A 59 5.65 -12.79 -5.98
C ALA A 59 4.84 -11.67 -5.31
N LYS A 60 3.51 -11.82 -5.30
CA LYS A 60 2.63 -10.83 -4.65
C LYS A 60 2.46 -11.17 -3.17
N LEU A 61 2.77 -10.22 -2.31
CA LEU A 61 2.56 -10.31 -0.87
C LEU A 61 1.34 -9.49 -0.48
N SER A 62 0.38 -10.10 0.21
CA SER A 62 -0.76 -9.38 0.79
C SER A 62 -0.62 -9.36 2.30
N LEU A 63 -0.52 -8.15 2.87
CA LEU A 63 -0.38 -7.94 4.30
C LEU A 63 -1.70 -7.50 4.92
N TYR A 64 -2.04 -8.13 6.04
CA TYR A 64 -3.13 -7.74 6.91
C TYR A 64 -2.58 -7.58 8.32
N LEU A 65 -2.91 -6.49 9.00
CA LEU A 65 -2.50 -6.20 10.37
C LEU A 65 -3.73 -5.84 11.20
N GLY A 66 -3.68 -6.03 12.52
CA GLY A 66 -4.74 -5.58 13.40
C GLY A 66 -4.49 -5.99 14.85
N PHE A 67 -5.52 -5.85 15.67
CA PHE A 67 -5.52 -6.31 17.05
C PHE A 67 -6.67 -7.29 17.26
N ALA A 68 -6.42 -8.36 18.03
CA ALA A 68 -7.41 -9.41 18.28
C ALA A 68 -8.72 -8.86 18.87
N GLU A 69 -8.63 -7.78 19.63
CA GLU A 69 -9.76 -7.09 20.26
C GLU A 69 -10.63 -6.33 19.24
N TRP A 70 -10.12 -6.04 18.04
CA TRP A 70 -10.85 -5.36 16.96
C TRP A 70 -11.43 -6.34 15.92
N GLY A 71 -11.24 -7.65 16.13
CA GLY A 71 -11.72 -8.70 15.23
C GLY A 71 -10.67 -9.15 14.23
N ALA A 72 -11.06 -9.30 12.96
CA ALA A 72 -10.17 -9.76 11.90
C ALA A 72 -9.13 -8.68 11.53
N PRO A 73 -7.91 -9.08 11.12
CA PRO A 73 -6.90 -8.11 10.69
C PRO A 73 -7.36 -7.40 9.41
N ILE A 74 -7.09 -6.10 9.33
CA ILE A 74 -7.45 -5.25 8.20
C ILE A 74 -6.37 -5.34 7.12
N PHE A 75 -6.79 -5.20 5.85
CA PHE A 75 -5.87 -5.19 4.73
C PHE A 75 -5.03 -3.91 4.74
N ILE A 76 -3.71 -4.06 4.66
CA ILE A 76 -2.75 -2.94 4.66
C ILE A 76 -2.30 -2.63 3.23
N GLY A 77 -1.96 -3.64 2.46
CA GLY A 77 -1.46 -3.43 1.11
C GLY A 77 -1.02 -4.70 0.39
N THR A 78 -0.76 -4.53 -0.91
CA THR A 78 -0.10 -5.55 -1.74
C THR A 78 1.31 -5.06 -2.06
N TYR A 79 2.30 -5.93 -1.87
CA TYR A 79 3.70 -5.67 -2.14
C TYR A 79 4.23 -6.71 -3.13
N ILE A 80 5.30 -6.39 -3.84
CA ILE A 80 6.01 -7.25 -4.77
C ILE A 80 7.34 -7.60 -4.14
N PHE A 81 7.60 -8.90 -4.05
CA PHE A 81 8.87 -9.42 -3.54
C PHE A 81 10.03 -8.93 -4.42
N GLU A 82 11.04 -8.31 -3.78
CA GLU A 82 12.26 -7.85 -4.46
C GLU A 82 13.48 -8.61 -3.96
N GLU A 83 13.75 -8.58 -2.66
CA GLU A 83 15.02 -9.03 -2.10
C GLU A 83 14.86 -9.97 -0.91
N TRP A 84 15.82 -10.89 -0.77
CA TRP A 84 15.91 -11.83 0.32
C TRP A 84 17.34 -11.89 0.85
N GLU A 85 17.52 -11.49 2.08
CA GLU A 85 18.80 -11.54 2.78
C GLU A 85 18.77 -12.63 3.85
N ARG A 86 19.89 -13.29 4.06
CA ARG A 86 20.08 -14.25 5.16
C ARG A 86 21.22 -13.81 6.06
N ASN A 87 20.95 -13.76 7.35
CA ASN A 87 21.95 -13.55 8.37
C ASN A 87 22.23 -14.88 9.10
N GLY A 88 23.37 -15.49 8.78
CA GLY A 88 23.77 -16.77 9.36
C GLY A 88 24.08 -16.71 10.86
N PHE A 89 24.51 -15.57 11.38
CA PHE A 89 24.88 -15.42 12.79
C PHE A 89 23.64 -15.34 13.69
N GLU A 90 22.70 -14.47 13.34
CA GLU A 90 21.43 -14.31 14.06
C GLU A 90 20.42 -15.40 13.70
N ARG A 91 20.71 -16.22 12.68
CA ARG A 91 19.80 -17.21 12.09
C ARG A 91 18.48 -16.57 11.68
N THR A 92 18.56 -15.41 11.04
CA THR A 92 17.40 -14.68 10.55
C THR A 92 17.41 -14.58 9.03
N ALA A 93 16.23 -14.41 8.45
CA ALA A 93 16.05 -14.02 7.07
C ALA A 93 15.21 -12.75 6.99
N THR A 94 15.61 -11.85 6.09
CA THR A 94 14.92 -10.59 5.83
C THR A 94 14.35 -10.64 4.43
N LEU A 95 13.03 -10.48 4.33
CA LEU A 95 12.32 -10.28 3.09
C LEU A 95 12.05 -8.79 2.91
N ILE A 96 12.41 -8.25 1.75
CA ILE A 96 12.14 -6.87 1.36
C ILE A 96 11.22 -6.89 0.15
N ALA A 97 10.17 -6.07 0.19
CA ALA A 97 9.18 -5.96 -0.85
C ALA A 97 8.71 -4.51 -1.01
N LYS A 98 8.45 -4.08 -2.24
CA LYS A 98 7.90 -2.75 -2.53
C LYS A 98 6.43 -2.80 -2.85
N ALA A 99 5.68 -1.73 -2.59
CA ALA A 99 4.27 -1.65 -2.94
C ALA A 99 4.06 -2.09 -4.40
N ALA A 100 3.11 -2.99 -4.62
CA ALA A 100 2.64 -3.29 -5.95
C ALA A 100 2.04 -2.00 -6.48
N ASP A 101 2.69 -1.42 -7.50
CA ASP A 101 2.38 -0.12 -8.09
C ASP A 101 0.88 0.10 -8.32
N HIS A 102 0.21 0.62 -7.29
CA HIS A 102 -1.10 1.24 -7.40
C HIS A 102 -0.94 2.77 -7.50
N SER A 103 0.30 3.27 -7.37
CA SER A 103 0.61 4.70 -7.34
C SER A 103 1.54 5.22 -8.43
N LYS A 104 2.19 4.37 -9.26
CA LYS A 104 3.04 4.90 -10.33
C LYS A 104 2.23 5.66 -11.38
N SER A 105 1.14 5.06 -11.88
CA SER A 105 0.32 5.69 -12.92
C SER A 105 -0.39 6.98 -12.46
N ILE A 106 -0.72 7.11 -11.17
CA ILE A 106 -1.33 8.36 -10.65
C ILE A 106 -0.29 9.48 -10.47
N LYS A 107 1.00 9.10 -10.36
CA LYS A 107 2.16 9.99 -10.27
C LYS A 107 2.77 10.30 -11.65
N GLU A 108 2.38 9.60 -12.71
CA GLU A 108 2.85 9.85 -14.08
C GLU A 108 2.29 11.17 -14.64
N PRO A 109 3.15 12.04 -15.21
CA PRO A 109 2.72 13.28 -15.86
C PRO A 109 1.77 12.99 -17.03
N LYS A 110 0.68 13.77 -17.11
CA LYS A 110 -0.31 13.68 -18.18
C LYS A 110 -0.62 15.08 -18.69
N THR A 111 -1.01 15.15 -19.97
CA THR A 111 -1.48 16.38 -20.61
C THR A 111 -2.89 16.17 -21.15
N ARG A 112 -3.88 16.82 -20.52
CA ARG A 112 -5.33 16.61 -20.73
C ARG A 112 -6.12 17.89 -20.39
N ALA A 113 -7.32 18.02 -20.93
CA ALA A 113 -8.27 19.06 -20.55
C ALA A 113 -9.50 18.45 -19.88
N TRP A 114 -10.01 19.11 -18.84
CA TRP A 114 -11.14 18.65 -18.05
C TRP A 114 -12.24 19.71 -18.00
N GLU A 115 -13.49 19.27 -18.09
CA GLU A 115 -14.71 20.05 -17.92
C GLU A 115 -15.75 19.21 -17.15
N GLY A 116 -16.67 19.84 -16.42
CA GLY A 116 -17.75 19.15 -15.73
C GLY A 116 -17.77 19.44 -14.23
N THR A 117 -17.90 18.42 -13.39
CA THR A 117 -17.86 18.58 -11.92
C THR A 117 -16.60 17.97 -11.32
N PHE A 118 -16.21 18.45 -10.14
CA PHE A 118 -15.07 17.87 -9.41
C PHE A 118 -15.27 16.37 -9.14
N GLY A 119 -16.50 15.94 -8.84
CA GLY A 119 -16.82 14.53 -8.68
C GLY A 119 -16.65 13.70 -9.95
N HIS A 120 -17.00 14.25 -11.12
CA HIS A 120 -16.79 13.58 -12.41
C HIS A 120 -15.30 13.39 -12.72
N ILE A 121 -14.51 14.44 -12.52
CA ILE A 121 -13.07 14.45 -12.76
C ILE A 121 -12.36 13.47 -11.81
N ALA A 122 -12.59 13.63 -10.50
CA ALA A 122 -11.98 12.78 -9.49
C ALA A 122 -12.44 11.31 -9.61
N GLY A 123 -13.69 11.07 -10.02
CA GLY A 123 -14.21 9.74 -10.28
C GLY A 123 -13.57 9.06 -11.49
N THR A 124 -13.36 9.80 -12.58
CA THR A 124 -12.67 9.31 -13.77
C THR A 124 -11.24 8.91 -13.43
N ILE A 125 -10.51 9.79 -12.75
CA ILE A 125 -9.14 9.51 -12.30
C ILE A 125 -9.10 8.30 -11.35
N ALA A 126 -10.02 8.23 -10.37
CA ALA A 126 -10.07 7.10 -9.45
C ALA A 126 -10.28 5.77 -10.19
N ASN A 127 -11.20 5.73 -11.16
CA ASN A 127 -11.45 4.54 -11.97
C ASN A 127 -10.24 4.15 -12.83
N GLU A 128 -9.51 5.11 -13.43
CA GLU A 128 -8.28 4.83 -14.19
C GLU A 128 -7.23 4.10 -13.35
N HIS A 129 -7.17 4.39 -12.04
CA HIS A 129 -6.21 3.79 -11.11
C HIS A 129 -6.79 2.65 -10.28
N ASN A 130 -7.98 2.15 -10.59
CA ASN A 130 -8.71 1.12 -9.81
C ASN A 130 -8.90 1.52 -8.32
N LEU A 131 -9.07 2.80 -8.06
CA LEU A 131 -9.31 3.37 -6.74
C LEU A 131 -10.80 3.64 -6.55
N LYS A 132 -11.26 3.55 -5.29
CA LYS A 132 -12.61 3.95 -4.91
C LYS A 132 -12.62 5.42 -4.50
N LEU A 133 -13.38 6.26 -5.21
CA LEU A 133 -13.56 7.65 -4.84
C LEU A 133 -14.38 7.78 -3.54
N VAL A 134 -13.86 8.54 -2.57
CA VAL A 134 -14.55 8.91 -1.33
C VAL A 134 -14.50 10.44 -1.17
N ILE A 135 -15.61 11.12 -1.47
CA ILE A 135 -15.77 12.57 -1.34
C ILE A 135 -17.20 12.92 -0.91
N THR A 136 -17.40 14.09 -0.29
CA THR A 136 -18.71 14.59 0.13
C THR A 136 -19.57 15.02 -1.07
N ASP A 137 -20.89 15.02 -0.90
CA ASP A 137 -21.82 15.35 -1.98
C ASP A 137 -21.71 16.82 -2.43
N ASP A 138 -21.43 17.73 -1.50
CA ASP A 138 -21.16 19.15 -1.81
C ASP A 138 -19.96 19.31 -2.75
N LEU A 139 -18.86 18.58 -2.48
CA LEU A 139 -17.68 18.61 -3.35
C LEU A 139 -17.92 17.89 -4.67
N LYS A 140 -18.74 16.83 -4.72
CA LYS A 140 -19.09 16.16 -5.99
C LYS A 140 -19.77 17.11 -6.96
N ALA A 141 -20.63 17.98 -6.46
CA ALA A 141 -21.43 18.90 -7.26
C ALA A 141 -20.66 20.17 -7.68
N HIS A 142 -19.47 20.42 -7.14
CA HIS A 142 -18.71 21.64 -7.44
C HIS A 142 -18.38 21.73 -8.94
N PRO A 143 -18.83 22.78 -9.64
CA PRO A 143 -18.64 22.91 -11.08
C PRO A 143 -17.19 23.33 -11.40
N ILE A 144 -16.60 22.68 -12.39
CA ILE A 144 -15.33 23.04 -12.99
C ILE A 144 -15.58 23.35 -14.47
N HIS A 145 -15.61 24.65 -14.79
CA HIS A 145 -15.82 25.11 -16.16
C HIS A 145 -14.73 24.62 -17.11
N TYR A 146 -13.46 24.76 -16.70
CA TYR A 146 -12.31 24.27 -17.45
C TYR A 146 -11.11 24.12 -16.53
N ALA A 147 -10.41 23.00 -16.64
CA ALA A 147 -9.12 22.78 -15.98
C ALA A 147 -8.17 22.02 -16.91
N ALA A 148 -7.06 22.65 -17.28
CA ALA A 148 -5.97 21.98 -17.96
C ALA A 148 -5.10 21.24 -16.93
N GLN A 149 -4.74 20.01 -17.25
CA GLN A 149 -3.68 19.23 -16.64
C GLN A 149 -2.56 19.19 -17.67
N THR A 150 -1.43 19.85 -17.43
CA THR A 150 -0.36 19.99 -18.45
C THR A 150 0.96 19.54 -17.84
N GLU A 151 1.51 18.44 -18.36
CA GLU A 151 2.70 17.78 -17.80
C GLU A 151 2.59 17.59 -16.28
N GLU A 152 1.38 17.25 -15.83
CA GLU A 152 1.00 17.22 -14.42
C GLU A 152 0.40 15.86 -14.10
N SER A 153 0.84 15.25 -13.00
CA SER A 153 0.30 13.96 -12.57
C SER A 153 -1.14 14.10 -12.04
N ASP A 154 -1.92 13.03 -12.11
CA ASP A 154 -3.29 13.03 -11.61
C ASP A 154 -3.35 13.39 -10.11
N GLN A 155 -2.38 12.91 -9.33
CA GLN A 155 -2.26 13.25 -7.91
C GLN A 155 -2.02 14.75 -7.70
N HIS A 156 -1.08 15.34 -8.45
CA HIS A 156 -0.76 16.75 -8.32
C HIS A 156 -1.93 17.63 -8.81
N PHE A 157 -2.55 17.24 -9.93
CA PHE A 157 -3.73 17.88 -10.48
C PHE A 157 -4.90 17.93 -9.48
N LEU A 158 -5.26 16.79 -8.87
CA LEU A 158 -6.33 16.73 -7.86
C LEU A 158 -5.98 17.56 -6.62
N THR A 159 -4.73 17.54 -6.17
CA THR A 159 -4.26 18.39 -5.05
C THR A 159 -4.39 19.87 -5.38
N ARG A 160 -4.03 20.26 -6.60
CA ARG A 160 -4.15 21.64 -7.08
C ARG A 160 -5.60 22.08 -7.22
N LEU A 161 -6.48 21.22 -7.72
CA LEU A 161 -7.91 21.50 -7.79
C LEU A 161 -8.54 21.64 -6.41
N GLY A 162 -8.21 20.73 -5.49
CA GLY A 162 -8.71 20.75 -4.11
C GLY A 162 -8.36 22.01 -3.32
N ARG A 163 -7.30 22.75 -3.70
CA ARG A 163 -6.95 24.04 -3.10
C ARG A 163 -7.76 25.23 -3.62
N LYS A 164 -8.45 25.07 -4.76
CA LYS A 164 -9.17 26.15 -5.46
C LYS A 164 -10.68 26.12 -5.23
N ILE A 165 -11.18 25.05 -4.63
CA ILE A 165 -12.59 24.77 -4.33
C ILE A 165 -12.81 24.83 -2.83
#